data_AF-A0A956JVB4-F1
#
_entry.id   AF-A0A956JVB4-F1
#
_cell.length_a   1.000
_cell.length_b   1.000
_cell.length_c   1.000
_cell.angle_alpha   90.00
_cell.angle_beta   90.00
_cell.angle_gamma   90.00
#
_symmetry.space_group_name_H-M   'P 1'
#
loop_
_entity.id
_entity.type
_entity.pdbx_description
1 polymer ?
#
loop_
_entity_poly.entity_id
_entity_poly.type
_entity_poly.pdbx_seq_one_letter_code
_entity_poly.pdbx_strand_id
1 'polypeptide(L)' 'MTSSPSELTVQELEEALRAITSTISKCEKVRPRLREGSAQHTLLIRRIKAFRIASSLIQRELDLRASAPSGR' A
#
# COMPACT_ATOMS: atom_id res chain seq x y z
N MET A 1 21.20 -8.37 13.52
CA MET A 1 19.73 -8.41 13.64
C MET A 1 19.15 -8.47 12.24
N THR A 2 19.10 -9.65 11.63
CA THR A 2 18.38 -9.86 10.36
C THR A 2 17.14 -10.64 10.73
N SER A 3 16.03 -9.95 10.96
CA SER A 3 14.73 -10.59 11.13
C SER A 3 14.45 -11.38 9.86
N SER A 4 14.11 -12.66 10.04
CA SER A 4 13.63 -13.54 8.97
C SER A 4 12.49 -12.84 8.21
N PRO A 5 12.38 -12.99 6.88
CA PRO A 5 11.40 -12.28 6.05
C PRO A 5 9.93 -12.70 6.30
N SER A 6 9.66 -13.52 7.31
CA SER A 6 8.39 -14.20 7.54
C SER A 6 7.43 -13.51 8.51
N GLU A 7 7.86 -12.50 9.28
CA GLU A 7 6.97 -11.81 10.23
C GLU A 7 7.17 -10.29 10.20
N LEU A 8 6.30 -9.61 9.43
CA LEU A 8 6.10 -8.16 9.57
C LEU A 8 5.32 -7.91 10.86
N THR A 9 5.65 -6.87 11.62
CA THR A 9 4.90 -6.41 12.79
C THR A 9 3.67 -5.58 12.39
N VAL A 10 2.70 -5.42 13.31
CA VAL A 10 1.54 -4.53 13.10
C VAL A 10 1.99 -3.10 12.79
N GLN A 11 3.02 -2.62 13.50
CA GLN A 11 3.57 -1.27 13.29
C GLN A 11 4.17 -1.10 11.89
N GLU A 12 4.92 -2.09 11.40
CA GLU A 12 5.48 -2.08 10.03
C GLU A 12 4.37 -2.12 8.98
N LEU A 13 3.30 -2.90 9.21
CA LEU A 13 2.13 -2.94 8.33
C LEU A 13 1.41 -1.58 8.27
N GLU A 14 1.19 -0.94 9.42
CA GLU A 14 0.60 0.40 9.50
C GLU A 14 1.49 1.47 8.84
N GLU A 15 2.80 1.40 9.04
CA GLU A 15 3.76 2.30 8.40
C GLU A 15 3.76 2.12 6.88
N ALA A 16 3.79 0.87 6.40
CA ALA A 16 3.69 0.57 4.98
C ALA A 16 2.37 1.08 4.39
N LEU A 17 1.24 0.89 5.08
CA LEU A 17 -0.07 1.39 4.65
C LEU A 17 -0.07 2.93 4.54
N ARG A 18 0.50 3.62 5.53
CA ARG A 18 0.65 5.10 5.52
C ARG A 18 1.51 5.56 4.34
N ALA A 19 2.65 4.91 4.12
CA ALA A 19 3.58 5.24 3.04
C ALA A 19 2.94 5.05 1.65
N ILE A 20 2.23 3.93 1.45
CA ILE A 20 1.54 3.64 0.19
C ILE A 20 0.40 4.63 -0.04
N THR A 21 -0.39 4.95 0.98
CA THR A 21 -1.49 5.93 0.87
C THR A 21 -0.99 7.33 0.51
N SER A 22 0.12 7.76 1.11
CA SER A 22 0.81 9.02 0.75
C SER A 22 1.29 8.99 -0.70
N THR A 23 1.83 7.85 -1.15
CA THR A 23 2.33 7.68 -2.51
C THR A 23 1.19 7.74 -3.53
N ILE A 24 0.06 7.06 -3.27
CA ILE A 24 -1.16 7.16 -4.08
C ILE A 24 -1.59 8.62 -4.20
N SER A 25 -1.67 9.34 -3.08
CA SER A 25 -2.09 10.75 -3.05
C SER A 25 -1.17 11.64 -3.90
N LYS A 26 0.14 11.41 -3.86
CA LYS A 26 1.11 12.12 -4.71
C LYS A 26 0.90 11.78 -6.18
N CYS A 27 0.71 10.50 -6.50
CA CYS A 27 0.42 10.06 -7.87
C CYS A 27 -0.87 10.70 -8.41
N GLU A 28 -1.93 10.76 -7.62
CA GLU A 28 -3.20 11.37 -8.02
C GLU A 28 -3.07 12.87 -8.30
N LYS A 29 -2.26 13.60 -7.52
CA LYS A 29 -1.93 15.02 -7.77
C LYS A 29 -1.15 15.26 -9.05
N VAL A 30 -0.31 14.30 -9.46
CA VAL A 30 0.48 14.39 -10.70
C VAL A 30 -0.34 13.99 -11.92
N ARG A 31 -1.33 13.08 -11.77
CA ARG A 31 -2.16 12.56 -12.87
C ARG A 31 -2.71 13.62 -13.83
N PRO A 32 -3.36 14.73 -13.38
CA PRO A 32 -3.91 15.73 -14.30
C PRO A 32 -2.86 16.52 -15.08
N ARG A 33 -1.57 16.47 -14.68
CA ARG A 33 -0.46 17.12 -15.39
C ARG A 33 0.08 16.28 -16.54
N LEU A 34 -0.32 15.00 -16.63
CA LEU A 34 0.15 14.10 -17.66
C LEU A 34 -0.80 14.09 -18.85
N ARG A 35 -0.23 14.09 -20.06
CA ARG A 35 -1.02 13.96 -21.30
C ARG A 35 -1.72 12.61 -21.32
N GLU A 36 -3.03 12.62 -21.50
CA GLU A 36 -3.82 11.41 -21.69
C GLU A 36 -3.29 10.59 -22.88
N GLY A 37 -3.34 9.26 -22.77
CA GLY A 37 -2.76 8.35 -23.76
C GLY A 37 -1.23 8.29 -23.79
N SER A 38 -0.51 9.11 -23.03
CA SER A 38 0.95 8.98 -22.92
C SER A 38 1.36 7.72 -22.14
N ALA A 39 2.59 7.23 -22.40
CA ALA A 39 3.17 6.12 -21.64
C ALA A 39 3.26 6.45 -20.14
N GLN A 40 3.60 7.69 -19.79
CA GLN A 40 3.68 8.15 -18.40
C GLN A 40 2.30 8.12 -17.71
N HIS A 41 1.25 8.59 -18.39
CA HIS A 41 -0.12 8.55 -17.88
C HIS A 41 -0.58 7.11 -17.62
N THR A 42 -0.35 6.21 -18.58
CA THR A 42 -0.69 4.79 -18.47
C THR A 42 0.08 4.11 -17.33
N LEU A 43 1.38 4.36 -17.22
CA LEU A 43 2.23 3.82 -16.16
C LEU A 43 1.77 4.30 -14.78
N LEU A 44 1.44 5.58 -14.65
CA LEU A 44 0.97 6.16 -13.39
C LEU A 44 -0.34 5.51 -12.94
N ILE A 45 -1.31 5.32 -13.85
CA ILE A 45 -2.56 4.63 -13.54
C ILE A 45 -2.31 3.20 -13.08
N ARG A 46 -1.44 2.46 -13.77
CA ARG A 46 -1.09 1.08 -13.38
C ARG A 46 -0.44 1.02 -11.99
N ARG A 47 0.46 1.96 -11.68
CA ARG A 47 1.08 2.09 -10.35
C ARG A 47 0.04 2.35 -9.26
N ILE A 48 -0.86 3.30 -9.47
CA ILE A 48 -1.94 3.59 -8.50
C ILE A 48 -2.79 2.34 -8.26
N LYS A 49 -3.15 1.59 -9.32
CA LYS A 49 -3.90 0.33 -9.19
C LYS A 49 -3.13 -0.70 -8.35
N ALA A 50 -1.85 -0.91 -8.63
CA ALA A 50 -1.01 -1.83 -7.87
C ALA A 50 -0.90 -1.43 -6.39
N PHE A 51 -0.71 -0.15 -6.10
CA PHE A 51 -0.68 0.36 -4.73
C PHE A 51 -2.00 0.17 -4.00
N ARG A 52 -3.15 0.38 -4.65
CA ARG A 52 -4.46 0.13 -4.04
C ARG A 52 -4.65 -1.35 -3.68
N ILE A 53 -4.19 -2.27 -4.55
CA ILE A 53 -4.19 -3.71 -4.27
C ILE A 53 -3.31 -4.00 -3.05
N ALA A 54 -2.07 -3.48 -3.04
CA ALA A 54 -1.16 -3.66 -1.92
C ALA A 54 -1.73 -3.12 -0.59
N SER A 55 -2.31 -1.92 -0.59
CA SER A 55 -3.00 -1.36 0.58
C SER A 55 -4.15 -2.25 1.07
N SER A 56 -4.95 -2.80 0.16
CA SER A 56 -6.04 -3.71 0.52
C SER A 56 -5.54 -5.01 1.16
N LEU A 57 -4.41 -5.56 0.68
CA LEU A 57 -3.79 -6.75 1.27
C LEU A 57 -3.23 -6.46 2.66
N ILE A 58 -2.56 -5.31 2.84
CA ILE A 58 -2.03 -4.88 4.14
C ILE A 58 -3.17 -4.66 5.14
N GLN A 59 -4.24 -3.97 4.72
CA GLN A 59 -5.41 -3.75 5.58
C GLN A 59 -6.04 -5.08 5.99
N ARG A 60 -6.19 -6.02 5.06
CA ARG A 60 -6.72 -7.36 5.37
C ARG A 60 -5.87 -8.07 6.41
N GLU A 61 -4.54 -8.01 6.30
CA GLU A 61 -3.64 -8.60 7.29
C GLU A 61 -3.75 -7.93 8.67
N LEU A 62 -3.88 -6.60 8.71
CA LEU A 62 -4.14 -5.86 9.95
C LEU A 62 -5.46 -6.28 10.60
N ASP A 63 -6.54 -6.41 9.80
CA ASP A 63 -7.86 -6.85 10.28
C ASP A 63 -7.81 -8.28 10.82
N LEU A 64 -7.11 -9.19 10.13
CA LEU A 64 -6.91 -10.57 10.58
C LEU A 64 -6.22 -10.60 11.95
N ARG A 65 -5.18 -9.78 12.14
CA ARG A 65 -4.44 -9.69 13.41
C ARG A 65 -5.21 -9.02 14.53
N ALA A 66 -6.07 -8.04 14.20
CA ALA A 66 -6.97 -7.40 15.16
C ALA A 66 -8.12 -8.34 15.60
N SER A 67 -8.55 -9.25 14.72
CA SER A 67 -9.62 -10.22 14.99
C SER A 67 -9.15 -11.50 15.70
N ALA A 68 -7.84 -11.73 15.82
CA ALA A 68 -7.31 -12.85 16.58
C ALA A 68 -7.59 -12.60 18.07
N PRO A 69 -8.40 -13.43 18.76
CA PRO A 69 -8.57 -13.29 20.20
C PRO A 69 -7.21 -13.53 20.85
N SER A 70 -6.71 -12.50 21.53
CA SER A 70 -5.66 -12.60 22.53
C SER A 70 -6.13 -13.55 23.63
N GLY A 71 -5.87 -14.84 23.41
CA GLY A 71 -6.28 -15.94 24.27
C GLY A 71 -5.12 -16.88 24.53
N ARG A 72 -4.23 -16.47 25.44
CA ARG A 72 -3.89 -17.18 26.67
C ARG A 72 -2.89 -16.38 27.50
#